data_AF-A0A7S2KHS7-F1
#
_entry.id   AF-A0A7S2KHS7-F1
#
_cell.length_a   1.000
_cell.length_b   1.000
_cell.length_c   1.000
_cell.angle_alpha   90.00
_cell.angle_beta   90.00
_cell.angle_gamma   90.00
#
_symmetry.space_group_name_H-M   'P 1'
#
loop_
_entity.id
_entity.type
_entity.pdbx_description
1 polymer ?
#
loop_
_entity_poly.entity_id
_entity_poly.type
_entity_poly.pdbx_seq_one_letter_code
_entity_poly.pdbx_strand_id
1 'polypeptide(L)'
;ARKAHIGRGLPAEDLPKALACLILPPIIFAMTSTILCWQYRFNHERGAWLIAVVLATPAFFAVREVRRSAGVGETSRFLSLFAALLVAASVVASVVGELNYWYFAQPYYFLDSLRAYDGINPAEVDGVRLMDAGRVNFTRGARLAVDMGMSFTSWDIYCVAPITTSGDLLSRGATEGSMLASYDFWAVGVNCCNS
;
A
#
# COMPACT_ATOMS: atom_id res chain seq x y z
N ALA A 1 51.06 21.92 -28.94
CA ALA A 1 49.61 22.19 -29.06
C ALA A 1 48.83 20.87 -28.94
N ARG A 2 48.20 20.61 -27.79
CA ARG A 2 47.27 19.47 -27.61
C ARG A 2 46.01 19.77 -28.41
N LYS A 3 45.74 18.99 -29.45
CA LYS A 3 44.45 19.05 -30.15
C LYS A 3 43.39 18.45 -29.21
N ALA A 4 42.51 19.31 -28.73
CA ALA A 4 41.31 18.90 -27.99
C ALA A 4 40.39 18.15 -28.97
N HIS A 5 40.18 16.85 -28.73
CA HIS A 5 39.12 16.08 -29.37
C HIS A 5 37.79 16.41 -28.68
N ILE A 6 37.25 17.59 -28.99
CA ILE A 6 35.87 17.96 -28.65
C ILE A 6 34.98 17.48 -29.81
N GLY A 7 34.09 16.55 -29.49
CA GLY A 7 32.86 16.29 -30.25
C GLY A 7 32.99 15.47 -31.54
N ARG A 8 33.27 14.17 -31.46
CA ARG A 8 32.68 13.24 -32.42
C ARG A 8 31.31 12.84 -31.87
N GLY A 9 30.24 13.32 -32.51
CA GLY A 9 28.89 12.84 -32.23
C GLY A 9 28.81 11.32 -32.35
N LEU A 10 27.91 10.70 -31.59
CA LEU A 10 27.67 9.26 -31.63
C LEU A 10 27.39 8.84 -33.08
N PRO A 11 28.09 7.82 -33.61
CA PRO A 11 27.80 7.30 -34.95
C PRO A 11 26.36 6.75 -34.97
N ALA A 12 25.64 6.93 -36.08
CA ALA A 12 24.22 6.61 -36.18
C ALA A 12 23.88 5.14 -35.85
N GLU A 13 24.86 4.25 -35.98
CA GLU A 13 24.80 2.83 -35.65
C GLU A 13 24.76 2.51 -34.14
N ASP A 14 25.22 3.44 -33.29
CA ASP A 14 25.20 3.26 -31.83
C ASP A 14 24.01 3.94 -31.14
N LEU A 15 23.29 4.81 -31.86
CA LEU A 15 22.05 5.44 -31.41
C LEU A 15 20.98 4.44 -30.93
N PRO A 16 20.64 3.36 -31.66
CA PRO A 16 19.62 2.41 -31.20
C PRO A 16 20.03 1.66 -29.94
N LYS A 17 21.34 1.35 -29.78
CA LYS A 17 21.86 0.69 -28.58
C LYS A 17 21.77 1.61 -27.37
N ALA A 18 22.15 2.88 -27.54
CA ALA A 18 22.06 3.90 -26.50
C ALA A 18 20.61 4.12 -26.04
N LEU A 19 19.67 4.19 -26.98
CA LEU A 19 18.23 4.30 -26.68
C LEU A 19 17.71 3.09 -25.90
N ALA A 20 18.08 1.87 -26.31
CA ALA A 20 17.72 0.66 -25.59
C ALA A 20 18.28 0.64 -24.16
N CYS A 21 19.53 1.10 -23.97
CA CYS A 21 20.16 1.21 -22.65
C CYS A 21 19.44 2.21 -21.73
N LEU A 22 18.88 3.28 -22.29
CA LEU A 22 18.15 4.29 -21.53
C LEU A 22 16.72 3.86 -21.19
N ILE A 23 16.02 3.20 -22.14
CA ILE A 23 14.57 2.94 -22.04
C ILE A 23 14.28 1.60 -21.36
N LEU A 24 15.08 0.56 -21.60
CA LEU A 24 14.76 -0.79 -21.11
C LEU A 24 14.80 -0.90 -19.57
N PRO A 25 15.82 -0.37 -18.86
CA PRO A 25 15.88 -0.50 -17.41
C PRO A 25 14.72 0.20 -16.66
N PRO A 26 14.31 1.44 -17.01
CA PRO A 26 13.13 2.05 -16.40
C PRO A 26 11.84 1.28 -16.66
N ILE A 27 11.67 0.68 -17.85
CA ILE A 27 10.48 -0.14 -18.15
C ILE A 27 10.44 -1.37 -17.24
N ILE A 28 11.55 -2.08 -17.12
CA ILE A 28 11.65 -3.26 -16.24
C ILE A 28 11.40 -2.85 -14.79
N PHE A 29 11.98 -1.73 -14.36
CA PHE A 29 11.75 -1.16 -13.03
C PHE A 29 10.26 -0.86 -12.79
N ALA A 30 9.60 -0.16 -13.71
CA ALA A 30 8.19 0.21 -13.59
C ALA A 30 7.28 -1.02 -13.58
N MET A 31 7.52 -2.00 -14.47
CA MET A 31 6.72 -3.23 -14.52
C MET A 31 6.87 -4.05 -13.24
N THR A 32 8.09 -4.32 -12.79
CA THR A 32 8.35 -5.12 -11.59
C THR A 32 7.81 -4.45 -10.33
N SER A 33 8.06 -3.15 -10.15
CA SER A 33 7.50 -2.40 -9.01
C SER A 33 5.97 -2.36 -9.03
N THR A 34 5.34 -2.18 -10.20
CA THR A 34 3.88 -2.19 -10.32
C THR A 34 3.28 -3.55 -9.98
N ILE A 35 3.83 -4.64 -10.52
CA ILE A 35 3.35 -6.01 -10.23
C ILE A 35 3.47 -6.35 -8.75
N LEU A 36 4.56 -5.91 -8.11
CA LEU A 36 4.79 -6.12 -6.67
C LEU A 36 3.95 -5.18 -5.79
N CYS A 37 3.28 -4.17 -6.34
CA CYS A 37 2.38 -3.28 -5.58
C CYS A 37 0.89 -3.52 -5.88
N TRP A 38 0.55 -4.11 -7.03
CA TRP A 38 -0.83 -4.27 -7.48
C TRP A 38 -1.63 -5.24 -6.62
N GLN A 39 -2.97 -5.11 -6.67
CA GLN A 39 -3.94 -6.02 -6.02
C GLN A 39 -3.70 -7.50 -6.31
N TYR A 40 -3.04 -7.84 -7.43
CA TYR A 40 -2.73 -9.23 -7.78
C TYR A 40 -1.82 -9.89 -6.74
N ARG A 41 -0.84 -9.15 -6.21
CA ARG A 41 0.03 -9.62 -5.13
C ARG A 41 -0.75 -9.93 -3.85
N PHE A 42 -1.76 -9.13 -3.53
CA PHE A 42 -2.61 -9.33 -2.35
C PHE A 42 -3.36 -10.66 -2.40
N ASN A 43 -3.88 -11.03 -3.58
CA ASN A 43 -4.59 -12.30 -3.76
C ASN A 43 -3.64 -13.49 -3.98
N HIS A 44 -2.50 -13.28 -4.65
CA HIS A 44 -1.58 -14.33 -5.08
C HIS A 44 -0.12 -13.93 -4.84
N GLU A 45 0.36 -14.08 -3.61
CA GLU A 45 1.74 -13.75 -3.21
C GLU A 45 2.79 -14.43 -4.12
N ARG A 46 2.60 -15.73 -4.41
CA ARG A 46 3.56 -16.54 -5.15
C ARG A 46 3.56 -16.19 -6.63
N GLY A 47 2.38 -15.87 -7.17
CA GLY A 47 2.22 -15.48 -8.57
C GLY A 47 2.97 -14.19 -8.89
N ALA A 48 2.91 -13.20 -8.01
CA ALA A 48 3.59 -11.91 -8.21
C ALA A 48 5.12 -12.07 -8.25
N TRP A 49 5.69 -12.88 -7.33
CA TRP A 49 7.12 -13.17 -7.32
C TRP A 49 7.58 -14.00 -8.53
N LEU A 50 6.78 -14.96 -9.01
CA LEU A 50 7.10 -15.69 -10.24
C LEU A 50 7.20 -14.75 -11.45
N ILE A 51 6.27 -13.79 -11.58
CA ILE A 51 6.30 -12.81 -12.66
C ILE A 51 7.52 -11.87 -12.51
N ALA A 52 7.85 -11.45 -11.28
CA ALA A 52 9.04 -10.63 -11.04
C ALA A 52 10.34 -11.35 -11.42
N VAL A 53 10.45 -12.66 -11.13
CA VAL A 53 11.59 -13.50 -11.56
C VAL A 53 11.66 -13.61 -13.08
N VAL A 54 10.53 -13.79 -13.76
CA VAL A 54 10.47 -13.81 -15.23
C VAL A 54 10.96 -12.48 -15.81
N LEU A 55 10.55 -11.36 -15.23
CA LEU A 55 11.00 -10.02 -15.65
C LEU A 55 12.49 -9.75 -15.36
N ALA A 56 13.11 -10.47 -14.43
CA ALA A 56 14.54 -10.38 -14.14
C ALA A 56 15.41 -11.23 -15.11
N THR A 57 14.81 -12.10 -15.92
CA THR A 57 15.55 -12.95 -16.87
C THR A 57 16.44 -12.18 -17.86
N PRO A 58 16.07 -11.00 -18.41
CA PRO A 58 16.93 -10.24 -19.31
C PRO A 58 18.22 -9.76 -18.63
N ALA A 59 18.15 -9.41 -17.35
CA ALA A 59 19.34 -9.03 -16.57
C ALA A 59 20.30 -10.23 -16.42
N PHE A 60 19.77 -11.44 -16.19
CA PHE A 60 20.58 -12.66 -16.11
C PHE A 60 21.29 -12.96 -17.44
N PHE A 61 20.58 -12.89 -18.56
CA PHE A 61 21.18 -13.07 -19.88
C PHE A 61 22.23 -12.00 -20.20
N ALA A 62 21.97 -10.73 -19.86
CA ALA A 62 22.94 -9.64 -20.05
C ALA A 62 24.24 -9.90 -19.27
N VAL A 63 24.16 -10.30 -18.00
CA VAL A 63 25.34 -10.64 -17.19
C VAL A 63 26.10 -11.83 -17.77
N ARG A 64 25.39 -12.86 -18.25
CA ARG A 64 26.02 -14.03 -18.87
C ARG A 64 26.80 -13.64 -20.12
N GLU A 65 26.23 -12.80 -20.98
CA GLU A 65 26.90 -12.36 -22.21
C GLU A 65 28.08 -11.43 -21.94
N VAL A 66 28.02 -10.60 -20.89
CA VAL A 66 29.20 -9.84 -20.40
C VAL A 66 30.32 -10.78 -19.97
N ARG A 67 30.00 -11.83 -19.20
CA ARG A 67 31.01 -12.82 -18.75
C ARG A 67 31.62 -13.59 -19.92
N ARG A 68 30.84 -13.90 -20.97
CA ARG A 68 31.34 -14.58 -22.17
C ARG A 68 32.19 -13.65 -23.06
N SER A 69 31.87 -12.36 -23.07
CA SER A 69 32.56 -11.35 -23.88
C SER A 69 33.73 -10.69 -23.15
N ALA A 70 34.07 -11.18 -21.95
CA ALA A 70 35.15 -10.67 -21.12
C ALA A 70 36.49 -10.82 -21.83
N GLY A 71 36.98 -9.74 -22.44
CA GLY A 71 38.23 -9.69 -23.20
C GLY A 71 38.12 -9.03 -24.58
N VAL A 72 36.90 -8.77 -25.07
CA VAL A 72 36.68 -8.21 -26.42
C VAL A 72 36.38 -6.70 -26.36
N GLY A 73 37.42 -5.87 -26.35
CA GLY A 73 37.39 -4.44 -26.75
C GLY A 73 36.39 -3.49 -26.06
N GLU A 74 36.06 -2.38 -26.76
CA GLU A 74 35.22 -1.26 -26.28
C GLU A 74 33.73 -1.63 -26.16
N THR A 75 33.25 -2.56 -27.00
CA THR A 75 31.88 -3.11 -26.96
C THR A 75 31.57 -3.83 -25.64
N SER A 76 32.57 -4.44 -25.00
CA SER A 76 32.43 -5.07 -23.69
C SER A 76 32.08 -4.07 -22.58
N ARG A 77 32.52 -2.80 -22.68
CA ARG A 77 32.22 -1.77 -21.67
C ARG A 77 30.76 -1.34 -21.73
N PHE A 78 30.24 -1.13 -22.93
CA PHE A 78 28.83 -0.80 -23.14
C PHE A 78 27.90 -1.90 -22.62
N LEU A 79 28.19 -3.17 -22.97
CA LEU A 79 27.42 -4.31 -22.50
C LEU A 79 27.48 -4.46 -20.97
N SER A 80 28.65 -4.20 -20.35
CA SER A 80 28.79 -4.22 -18.89
C SER A 80 27.97 -3.15 -18.18
N LEU A 81 27.91 -1.93 -18.73
CA LEU A 81 27.09 -0.85 -18.17
C LEU A 81 25.61 -1.17 -18.28
N PHE A 82 25.17 -1.67 -19.43
CA PHE A 82 23.78 -2.09 -19.64
C PHE A 82 23.36 -3.21 -18.68
N ALA A 83 24.20 -4.23 -18.53
CA ALA A 83 23.95 -5.32 -17.58
C ALA A 83 23.88 -4.81 -16.13
N ALA A 84 24.78 -3.90 -15.73
CA ALA A 84 24.77 -3.30 -14.40
C ALA A 84 23.49 -2.51 -14.14
N LEU A 85 23.02 -1.71 -15.11
CA LEU A 85 21.77 -0.95 -15.02
C LEU A 85 20.55 -1.86 -14.91
N LEU A 86 20.50 -2.97 -15.66
CA LEU A 86 19.39 -3.92 -15.57
C LEU A 86 19.33 -4.65 -14.23
N VAL A 87 20.49 -5.07 -13.71
CA VAL A 87 20.58 -5.69 -12.37
C VAL A 87 20.17 -4.68 -11.30
N ALA A 88 20.70 -3.45 -11.36
CA ALA A 88 20.34 -2.40 -10.43
C ALA A 88 18.83 -2.09 -10.49
N ALA A 89 18.26 -1.93 -11.68
CA ALA A 89 16.83 -1.69 -11.87
C ALA A 89 15.98 -2.82 -11.27
N SER A 90 16.34 -4.08 -11.50
CA SER A 90 15.60 -5.24 -11.00
C SER A 90 15.64 -5.34 -9.46
N VAL A 91 16.81 -5.11 -8.87
CA VAL A 91 17.00 -5.15 -7.41
C VAL A 91 16.27 -3.99 -6.73
N VAL A 92 16.50 -2.76 -7.21
CA VAL A 92 15.87 -1.56 -6.63
C VAL A 92 14.35 -1.62 -6.79
N ALA A 93 13.84 -2.08 -7.94
CA ALA A 93 12.40 -2.24 -8.12
C ALA A 93 11.78 -3.27 -7.17
N SER A 94 12.49 -4.37 -6.90
CA SER A 94 12.03 -5.38 -5.92
C SER A 94 11.95 -4.79 -4.52
N VAL A 95 12.98 -4.06 -4.09
CA VAL A 95 13.01 -3.40 -2.77
C VAL A 95 11.92 -2.33 -2.66
N VAL A 96 11.83 -1.43 -3.65
CA VAL A 96 10.82 -0.36 -3.65
C VAL A 96 9.41 -0.94 -3.71
N GLY A 97 9.18 -1.95 -4.55
CA GLY A 97 7.89 -2.63 -4.63
C GLY A 97 7.50 -3.30 -3.33
N GLU A 98 8.46 -3.93 -2.64
CA GLU A 98 8.24 -4.54 -1.33
C GLU A 98 7.84 -3.51 -0.27
N LEU A 99 8.62 -2.44 -0.13
CA LEU A 99 8.35 -1.39 0.84
C LEU A 99 6.99 -0.74 0.55
N ASN A 100 6.71 -0.41 -0.71
CA ASN A 100 5.46 0.23 -1.08
C ASN A 100 4.24 -0.69 -0.80
N TYR A 101 4.42 -2.00 -0.99
CA TYR A 101 3.39 -2.96 -0.64
C TYR A 101 3.10 -2.98 0.87
N TRP A 102 4.13 -3.14 1.70
CA TRP A 102 3.95 -3.25 3.16
C TRP A 102 3.43 -1.96 3.80
N TYR A 103 3.96 -0.81 3.40
CA TYR A 103 3.60 0.47 4.02
C TYR A 103 2.27 1.04 3.52
N PHE A 104 1.91 0.80 2.25
CA PHE A 104 0.79 1.50 1.63
C PHE A 104 -0.24 0.55 1.01
N ALA A 105 0.19 -0.38 0.15
CA ALA A 105 -0.75 -1.17 -0.64
C ALA A 105 -1.51 -2.21 0.22
N GLN A 106 -0.81 -2.93 1.10
CA GLN A 106 -1.41 -3.95 1.96
C GLN A 106 -2.50 -3.37 2.88
N PRO A 107 -2.25 -2.31 3.69
CA PRO A 107 -3.30 -1.77 4.56
C PRO A 107 -4.49 -1.23 3.75
N TYR A 108 -4.23 -0.63 2.58
CA TYR A 108 -5.28 -0.17 1.68
C TYR A 108 -6.18 -1.31 1.18
N TYR A 109 -5.60 -2.36 0.59
CA TYR A 109 -6.37 -3.49 0.07
C TYR A 109 -7.03 -4.31 1.18
N PHE A 110 -6.41 -4.38 2.35
CA PHE A 110 -7.03 -5.00 3.52
C PHE A 110 -8.33 -4.26 3.86
N LEU A 111 -8.28 -2.94 4.08
CA LEU A 111 -9.47 -2.14 4.41
C LEU A 111 -10.53 -2.16 3.30
N ASP A 112 -10.12 -2.20 2.03
CA ASP A 112 -11.03 -2.29 0.88
C ASP A 112 -11.70 -3.66 0.77
N SER A 113 -11.05 -4.73 1.24
CA SER A 113 -11.61 -6.09 1.25
C SER A 113 -12.68 -6.32 2.33
N LEU A 114 -12.78 -5.42 3.32
CA LEU A 114 -13.78 -5.50 4.37
C LEU A 114 -15.15 -5.00 3.89
N ARG A 115 -16.22 -5.48 4.53
CA ARG A 115 -17.59 -5.11 4.13
C ARG A 115 -17.98 -3.72 4.64
N ALA A 116 -18.77 -3.02 3.84
CA ALA A 116 -19.50 -1.83 4.28
C ALA A 116 -20.94 -2.24 4.65
N TYR A 117 -21.37 -1.87 5.86
CA TYR A 117 -22.73 -2.09 6.33
C TYR A 117 -23.43 -0.76 6.55
N ASP A 118 -24.64 -0.63 5.99
CA ASP A 118 -25.44 0.58 6.08
C ASP A 118 -26.71 0.38 6.91
N GLY A 119 -27.14 1.42 7.61
CA GLY A 119 -28.39 1.42 8.36
C GLY A 119 -28.36 0.52 9.61
N ILE A 120 -27.21 0.37 10.24
CA ILE A 120 -27.08 -0.44 11.45
C ILE A 120 -27.70 0.29 12.65
N ASN A 121 -28.59 -0.42 13.36
CA ASN A 121 -29.12 0.02 14.65
C ASN A 121 -28.26 -0.59 15.78
N PRO A 122 -27.52 0.21 16.57
CA PRO A 122 -26.69 -0.30 17.66
C PRO A 122 -27.48 -0.98 18.78
N ALA A 123 -28.80 -0.75 18.88
CA ALA A 123 -29.65 -1.38 19.89
C ALA A 123 -30.13 -2.79 19.51
N GLU A 124 -30.06 -3.16 18.23
CA GLU A 124 -30.61 -4.42 17.71
C GLU A 124 -29.54 -5.38 17.19
N VAL A 125 -28.34 -4.88 16.90
CA VAL A 125 -27.29 -5.64 16.21
C VAL A 125 -26.09 -5.80 17.14
N ASP A 126 -25.78 -7.04 17.49
CA ASP A 126 -24.56 -7.35 18.23
C ASP A 126 -23.31 -7.05 17.39
N GLY A 127 -22.26 -6.54 18.02
CA GLY A 127 -20.98 -6.25 17.40
C GLY A 127 -20.31 -7.49 16.79
N VAL A 128 -20.62 -8.68 17.34
CA VAL A 128 -20.14 -9.98 16.83
C VAL A 128 -20.56 -10.21 15.38
N ARG A 129 -21.70 -9.66 14.95
CA ARG A 129 -22.20 -9.79 13.57
C ARG A 129 -21.45 -8.90 12.57
N LEU A 130 -20.66 -7.94 13.05
CA LEU A 130 -19.95 -6.94 12.26
C LEU A 130 -18.43 -7.08 12.37
N MET A 131 -17.94 -8.27 12.73
CA MET A 131 -16.51 -8.56 12.84
C MET A 131 -15.75 -8.48 11.50
N ASP A 132 -16.46 -8.53 10.37
CA ASP A 132 -15.91 -8.34 9.01
C ASP A 132 -16.14 -6.93 8.44
N ALA A 133 -16.68 -6.02 9.25
CA ALA A 133 -17.04 -4.67 8.82
C ALA A 133 -15.81 -3.75 8.80
N GLY A 134 -15.56 -3.14 7.64
CA GLY A 134 -14.53 -2.12 7.46
C GLY A 134 -15.11 -0.72 7.58
N ARG A 135 -16.40 -0.58 7.29
CA ARG A 135 -17.17 0.67 7.45
C ARG A 135 -18.57 0.31 7.94
N VAL A 136 -19.03 1.03 8.95
CA VAL A 136 -20.38 0.89 9.51
C VAL A 136 -21.04 2.26 9.48
N ASN A 137 -22.11 2.39 8.71
CA ASN A 137 -22.96 3.56 8.70
C ASN A 137 -24.18 3.26 9.58
N PHE A 138 -24.27 3.96 10.71
CA PHE A 138 -25.40 3.81 11.61
C PHE A 138 -26.67 4.49 11.07
N THR A 139 -27.83 4.07 11.55
CA THR A 139 -29.10 4.73 11.25
C THR A 139 -29.10 6.19 11.71
N ARG A 140 -29.94 7.05 11.09
CA ARG A 140 -30.07 8.47 11.47
C ARG A 140 -30.44 8.70 12.95
N GLY A 141 -30.98 7.68 13.62
CA GLY A 141 -31.34 7.75 15.03
C GLY A 141 -30.18 7.46 15.98
N ALA A 142 -29.01 7.06 15.48
CA ALA A 142 -27.83 6.77 16.30
C ALA A 142 -27.15 8.07 16.78
N ARG A 143 -26.73 8.08 18.03
CA ARG A 143 -26.07 9.20 18.70
C ARG A 143 -25.03 8.68 19.69
N LEU A 144 -24.13 9.57 20.10
CA LEU A 144 -23.20 9.30 21.19
C LEU A 144 -23.92 9.51 22.53
N ALA A 145 -23.80 8.52 23.43
CA ALA A 145 -24.22 8.64 24.82
C ALA A 145 -23.08 9.25 25.64
N VAL A 146 -22.92 10.57 25.52
CA VAL A 146 -21.85 11.34 26.18
C VAL A 146 -21.96 11.27 27.71
N ASP A 147 -23.16 11.04 28.24
CA ASP A 147 -23.45 10.80 29.65
C ASP A 147 -22.75 9.54 30.21
N MET A 148 -22.45 8.56 29.34
CA MET A 148 -21.70 7.35 29.66
C MET A 148 -20.25 7.42 29.17
N GLY A 149 -19.80 8.60 28.73
CA GLY A 149 -18.45 8.82 28.24
C GLY A 149 -17.39 8.75 29.34
N MET A 150 -16.21 8.23 29.01
CA MET A 150 -15.04 8.25 29.87
C MET A 150 -13.88 8.95 29.16
N SER A 151 -13.01 9.59 29.94
CA SER A 151 -11.80 10.24 29.42
C SER A 151 -10.57 9.83 30.20
N PHE A 152 -9.47 9.63 29.51
CA PHE A 152 -8.16 9.39 30.09
C PHE A 152 -7.16 10.43 29.56
N THR A 153 -6.46 11.12 30.46
CA THR A 153 -5.49 12.15 30.09
C THR A 153 -4.08 11.68 30.39
N SER A 154 -3.21 11.77 29.37
CA SER A 154 -1.77 11.59 29.51
C SER A 154 -1.05 12.78 28.86
N TRP A 155 -0.48 12.61 27.67
CA TRP A 155 0.01 13.72 26.83
C TRP A 155 -1.13 14.42 26.06
N ASP A 156 -2.09 13.63 25.58
CA ASP A 156 -3.35 14.08 24.97
C ASP A 156 -4.54 13.59 25.79
N ILE A 157 -5.73 14.14 25.51
CA ILE A 157 -7.01 13.69 26.11
C ILE A 157 -7.63 12.62 25.22
N TYR A 158 -7.71 11.40 25.71
CA TYR A 158 -8.37 10.27 25.04
C TYR A 158 -9.81 10.15 25.55
N CYS A 159 -10.77 10.12 24.63
CA CYS A 159 -12.20 10.12 24.92
C CYS A 159 -12.84 8.86 24.35
N VAL A 160 -13.74 8.24 25.11
CA VAL A 160 -14.53 7.10 24.66
C VAL A 160 -15.99 7.29 25.06
N ALA A 161 -16.92 7.04 24.14
CA ALA A 161 -18.36 7.11 24.40
C ALA A 161 -19.11 6.02 23.61
N PRO A 162 -20.13 5.36 24.20
CA PRO A 162 -20.90 4.36 23.49
C PRO A 162 -21.83 4.99 22.47
N ILE A 163 -22.08 4.28 21.37
CA ILE A 163 -23.01 4.67 20.31
C ILE A 163 -24.36 4.01 20.59
N THR A 164 -25.41 4.81 20.80
CA THR A 164 -26.75 4.36 21.17
C THR A 164 -27.80 4.95 20.25
N THR A 165 -29.05 4.50 20.34
CA THR A 165 -30.16 5.11 19.60
C THR A 165 -30.95 6.12 20.41
N SER A 166 -31.55 7.08 19.70
CA SER A 166 -32.38 8.15 20.29
C SER A 166 -33.56 7.66 21.14
N GLY A 167 -34.02 6.43 20.94
CA GLY A 167 -35.03 5.77 21.77
C GLY A 167 -34.62 5.49 23.22
N ASP A 168 -33.31 5.34 23.51
CA ASP A 168 -32.86 4.90 24.86
C ASP A 168 -32.68 6.06 25.86
N LEU A 169 -32.17 7.21 25.43
CA LEU A 169 -31.94 8.38 26.31
C LEU A 169 -33.08 9.42 26.30
N LEU A 170 -34.16 9.24 25.52
CA LEU A 170 -35.31 10.17 25.47
C LEU A 170 -36.57 9.68 26.18
N SER A 171 -36.51 8.56 26.91
CA SER A 171 -37.48 8.29 27.95
C SER A 171 -37.20 9.22 29.14
N ARG A 172 -37.76 10.43 29.07
CA ARG A 172 -37.97 11.32 30.21
C ARG A 172 -38.65 10.52 31.34
N GLY A 173 -37.85 10.07 32.29
CA GLY A 173 -38.28 9.14 33.33
C GLY A 173 -37.73 7.74 33.03
N ALA A 174 -36.50 7.50 33.49
CA ALA A 174 -35.90 6.18 33.55
C ALA A 174 -36.85 5.23 34.31
N THR A 175 -37.62 4.44 33.57
CA THR A 175 -38.06 3.14 34.02
C THR A 175 -36.95 2.18 33.59
N GLU A 176 -36.50 1.34 34.50
CA GLU A 176 -35.28 0.50 34.50
C GLU A 176 -35.15 -0.52 33.35
N GLY A 177 -35.64 -0.26 32.14
CA GLY A 177 -35.75 -1.21 31.03
C GLY A 177 -35.24 -0.74 29.66
N SER A 178 -34.69 0.48 29.52
CA SER A 178 -34.07 0.96 28.26
C SER A 178 -32.55 1.09 28.32
N MET A 179 -31.92 0.42 29.28
CA MET A 179 -30.47 0.19 29.23
C MET A 179 -30.25 -1.04 28.36
N LEU A 180 -29.46 -0.89 27.30
CA LEU A 180 -28.98 -2.02 26.52
C LEU A 180 -28.26 -3.01 27.46
N ALA A 181 -28.55 -4.30 27.31
CA ALA A 181 -27.92 -5.34 28.13
C ALA A 181 -26.39 -5.39 27.93
N SER A 182 -25.93 -4.97 26.73
CA SER A 182 -24.52 -4.74 26.42
C SER A 182 -24.37 -3.57 25.43
N TYR A 183 -23.27 -2.83 25.55
CA TYR A 183 -22.87 -1.81 24.59
C TYR A 183 -21.70 -2.32 23.76
N ASP A 184 -21.96 -2.61 22.48
CA ASP A 184 -20.98 -3.23 21.60
C ASP A 184 -20.23 -2.20 20.74
N PHE A 185 -20.84 -1.04 20.46
CA PHE A 185 -20.25 0.01 19.62
C PHE A 185 -19.78 1.20 20.45
N TRP A 186 -18.53 1.58 20.24
CA TRP A 186 -17.88 2.67 20.97
C TRP A 186 -17.16 3.58 19.98
N ALA A 187 -17.36 4.89 20.14
CA ALA A 187 -16.57 5.90 19.46
C ALA A 187 -15.38 6.26 20.35
N VAL A 188 -14.18 6.24 19.75
CA VAL A 188 -12.94 6.62 20.42
C VAL A 188 -12.31 7.77 19.65
N GLY A 189 -11.84 8.78 20.37
CA GLY A 189 -11.24 9.97 19.78
C GLY A 189 -10.20 10.62 20.69
N VAL A 190 -9.43 11.54 20.11
CA VAL A 190 -8.42 12.32 20.83
C VAL A 190 -8.83 13.79 20.77
N ASN A 191 -8.84 14.46 21.92
CA ASN A 191 -9.20 15.88 22.08
C ASN A 191 -10.66 16.21 21.65
N CYS A 192 -11.60 15.27 21.85
CA CYS A 192 -13.02 15.41 21.47
C CYS A 192 -14.02 15.28 22.65
N CYS A 193 -13.59 15.43 23.90
CA CYS A 193 -14.43 15.13 25.09
C CYS A 193 -15.50 16.18 25.41
N ASN A 194 -15.53 17.30 24.67
CA ASN A 194 -16.38 18.46 24.95
C ASN A 194 -17.47 18.70 23.87
N SER A 195 -17.68 17.72 22.98
CA SER A 195 -18.61 17.81 21.84
C SER A 195 -19.99 17.25 22.14
#